data_AF-H8FUQ8-F1
#
_entry.id   AF-H8FUQ8-F1
#
_cell.length_a   1.000
_cell.length_b   1.000
_cell.length_c   1.000
_cell.angle_alpha   90.00
_cell.angle_beta   90.00
_cell.angle_gamma   90.00
#
_symmetry.space_group_name_H-M   'P 1'
#
loop_
_entity.id
_entity.type
_entity.pdbx_description
1 polymer ?
#
loop_
_entity_poly.entity_id
_entity_poly.type
_entity_poly.pdbx_seq_one_letter_code
_entity_poly.pdbx_strand_id
1 'polypeptide(L)'
;MMARNNSLDSVEKARLLRGLAFRVHRKQPCPEALAEMLGEESRGGRHRIFSAALDLISEEGVLPALQAIDLIGDEAAAIMAAVLDANDHRLLSAALGRLADHIERTA
;
A
#
# COMPACT_ATOMS: atom_id res chain seq x y z
N MET A 1 28.87 -10.24 -5.03
CA MET A 1 27.77 -11.19 -5.30
C MET A 1 26.46 -10.43 -5.06
N MET A 2 25.60 -10.36 -6.07
CA MET A 2 24.55 -9.34 -6.26
C MET A 2 23.54 -9.21 -5.11
N ALA A 3 23.37 -7.98 -4.60
CA ALA A 3 22.22 -7.59 -3.79
C ALA A 3 20.98 -7.62 -4.69
N ARG A 4 20.13 -8.63 -4.52
CA ARG A 4 18.81 -8.68 -5.18
C ARG A 4 17.96 -7.54 -4.61
N ASN A 5 17.46 -6.68 -5.50
CA ASN A 5 16.53 -5.57 -5.24
C ASN A 5 15.53 -5.90 -4.14
N ASN A 6 15.66 -5.23 -3.00
CA ASN A 6 14.76 -5.36 -1.85
C ASN A 6 13.77 -4.18 -1.78
N SER A 7 13.59 -3.44 -2.89
CA SER A 7 12.77 -2.24 -3.01
C SER A 7 11.72 -2.40 -4.11
N LEU A 8 10.54 -1.79 -3.93
CA LEU A 8 9.51 -1.71 -4.95
C LEU A 8 9.89 -0.66 -6.00
N ASP A 9 9.85 -1.00 -7.28
CA ASP A 9 9.92 0.00 -8.34
C ASP A 9 8.58 0.74 -8.52
N SER A 10 8.58 1.85 -9.28
CA SER A 10 7.37 2.66 -9.46
C SER A 10 6.21 1.90 -10.11
N VAL A 11 6.48 0.95 -11.00
CA VAL A 11 5.45 0.12 -11.66
C VAL A 11 4.82 -0.82 -10.64
N GLU A 12 5.64 -1.44 -9.80
CA GLU A 12 5.18 -2.29 -8.70
C GLU A 12 4.36 -1.50 -7.67
N LYS A 13 4.83 -0.31 -7.28
CA LYS A 13 4.11 0.57 -6.34
C LYS A 13 2.73 0.92 -6.89
N ALA A 14 2.65 1.35 -8.15
CA ALA A 14 1.38 1.67 -8.79
C ALA A 14 0.45 0.45 -8.88
N ARG A 15 0.96 -0.74 -9.24
CA ARG A 15 0.18 -1.98 -9.26
C ARG A 15 -0.43 -2.30 -7.89
N LEU A 16 0.36 -2.23 -6.82
CA LEU A 16 -0.10 -2.51 -5.47
C LEU A 16 -1.15 -1.50 -5.00
N LEU A 17 -0.95 -0.20 -5.26
CA LEU A 17 -1.93 0.84 -4.94
C LEU A 17 -3.25 0.64 -5.70
N ARG A 18 -3.19 0.27 -6.98
CA ARG A 18 -4.40 -0.07 -7.78
C ARG A 18 -5.10 -1.31 -7.24
N GLY A 19 -4.35 -2.33 -6.83
CA GLY A 19 -4.89 -3.53 -6.21
C GLY A 19 -5.62 -3.23 -4.90
N LEU A 20 -5.01 -2.41 -4.04
CA LEU A 20 -5.63 -1.96 -2.80
C LEU A 20 -6.87 -1.09 -3.07
N ALA A 21 -6.77 -0.15 -4.02
CA ALA A 21 -7.89 0.70 -4.42
C ALA A 21 -9.10 -0.12 -4.88
N PHE A 22 -8.87 -1.18 -5.65
CA PHE A 22 -9.92 -2.10 -6.11
C PHE A 22 -10.58 -2.85 -4.95
N ARG A 23 -9.80 -3.40 -4.02
CA ARG A 23 -10.33 -4.12 -2.84
C ARG A 23 -11.16 -3.19 -1.95
N VAL A 24 -10.68 -1.98 -1.67
CA VAL A 24 -11.41 -0.95 -0.91
C VAL A 24 -12.67 -0.50 -1.64
N HIS A 25 -12.61 -0.35 -2.97
CA HIS A 25 -13.79 -0.03 -3.78
C HIS A 25 -14.91 -1.07 -3.60
N ARG A 26 -14.53 -2.35 -3.48
CA ARG A 26 -15.43 -3.47 -3.20
C ARG A 26 -15.87 -3.58 -1.73
N LYS A 27 -15.64 -2.53 -0.94
CA LYS A 27 -16.01 -2.40 0.48
C LYS A 27 -15.27 -3.36 1.40
N GLN A 28 -14.13 -3.88 0.98
CA GLN A 28 -13.24 -4.58 1.91
C GLN A 28 -12.60 -3.54 2.85
N PRO A 29 -12.60 -3.76 4.18
CA PRO A 29 -11.89 -2.89 5.11
C PRO A 29 -10.42 -2.75 4.72
N CYS A 30 -9.89 -1.53 4.74
CA CYS A 30 -8.54 -1.25 4.23
C CYS A 30 -7.42 -2.05 4.94
N PRO A 31 -7.42 -2.21 6.28
CA PRO A 31 -6.43 -3.04 6.97
C PRO A 31 -6.46 -4.50 6.49
N GLU A 32 -7.66 -5.08 6.35
CA GLU A 32 -7.84 -6.46 5.88
C GLU A 32 -7.40 -6.61 4.42
N ALA A 33 -7.81 -5.67 3.56
CA ALA A 33 -7.44 -5.65 2.15
C ALA A 33 -5.92 -5.56 1.95
N LEU A 34 -5.26 -4.72 2.75
CA LEU A 34 -3.80 -4.58 2.71
C LEU A 34 -3.12 -5.85 3.20
N ALA A 35 -3.55 -6.41 4.34
CA ALA A 35 -2.95 -7.62 4.90
C ALA A 35 -3.10 -8.82 3.95
N GLU A 36 -4.27 -9.00 3.34
CA GLU A 36 -4.51 -10.07 2.37
C GLU A 36 -3.61 -9.92 1.14
N MET A 37 -3.55 -8.71 0.56
CA MET A 37 -2.72 -8.41 -0.61
C MET A 37 -1.23 -8.63 -0.32
N LEU A 38 -0.71 -8.10 0.79
CA LEU A 38 0.70 -8.30 1.16
C LEU A 38 1.00 -9.76 1.50
N GLY A 39 0.02 -10.48 2.08
CA GLY A 39 0.12 -11.90 2.33
C GLY A 39 0.25 -12.74 1.05
N GLU A 40 -0.53 -12.41 0.01
CA GLU A 40 -0.42 -13.01 -1.32
C GLU A 40 0.97 -12.78 -1.93
N GLU A 41 1.45 -11.54 -1.91
CA GLU A 41 2.76 -11.15 -2.44
C GLU A 41 3.93 -11.81 -1.67
N SER A 42 3.80 -11.90 -0.35
CA SER A 42 4.75 -12.58 0.53
C SER A 42 4.87 -14.07 0.19
N ARG A 43 3.75 -14.78 0.00
CA ARG A 43 3.72 -16.19 -0.46
C ARG A 43 4.30 -16.36 -1.86
N GLY A 44 4.23 -15.34 -2.70
CA GLY A 44 4.87 -15.27 -4.02
C GLY A 44 6.41 -15.16 -4.00
N GLY A 45 7.04 -15.21 -2.83
CA GLY A 45 8.51 -15.22 -2.68
C GLY A 45 9.12 -13.90 -2.21
N ARG A 46 8.30 -12.88 -1.93
CA ARG A 46 8.74 -11.55 -1.47
C ARG A 46 8.60 -11.34 0.04
N HIS A 47 8.62 -12.44 0.80
CA HIS A 47 8.43 -12.42 2.26
C HIS A 47 9.26 -11.36 2.99
N ARG A 48 10.55 -11.22 2.62
CA ARG A 48 11.47 -10.26 3.25
C ARG A 48 11.09 -8.79 3.08
N ILE A 49 10.32 -8.46 2.04
CA ILE A 49 9.89 -7.07 1.78
C ILE A 49 8.63 -6.77 2.59
N PHE A 50 7.72 -7.74 2.70
CA PHE A 50 6.38 -7.49 3.23
C PHE A 50 6.16 -7.95 4.68
N SER A 51 7.08 -8.72 5.28
CA SER A 51 6.89 -9.23 6.65
C SER A 51 6.72 -8.12 7.68
N ALA A 52 7.61 -7.12 7.68
CA ALA A 52 7.53 -6.00 8.61
C ALA A 52 6.23 -5.19 8.44
N ALA A 53 5.77 -5.03 7.19
CA ALA A 53 4.53 -4.34 6.90
C ALA A 53 3.31 -5.10 7.44
N LEU A 54 3.31 -6.43 7.31
CA LEU A 54 2.22 -7.27 7.81
C LEU A 54 2.07 -7.16 9.33
N ASP A 55 3.19 -7.12 10.06
CA ASP A 55 3.19 -6.95 11.52
C ASP A 55 2.64 -5.55 11.89
N LEU A 56 3.09 -4.50 11.20
CA LEU A 56 2.69 -3.11 11.43
C LEU A 56 1.19 -2.86 11.20
N ILE A 57 0.53 -3.58 10.28
CA ILE A 57 -0.92 -3.41 10.04
C ILE A 57 -1.71 -3.65 11.32
N SER A 58 -1.31 -4.65 12.11
CA SER A 58 -2.00 -4.98 13.36
C SER A 58 -1.61 -4.11 14.55
N GLU A 59 -0.37 -3.61 14.57
CA GLU A 59 0.18 -2.87 15.70
C GLU A 59 -0.05 -1.36 15.60
N GLU A 60 0.20 -0.79 14.41
CA GLU A 60 0.24 0.66 14.20
C GLU A 60 -0.74 1.13 13.11
N GLY A 61 -1.29 0.20 12.32
CA GLY A 61 -2.32 0.47 11.33
C GLY A 61 -1.78 0.59 9.89
N VAL A 62 -2.63 1.13 9.01
CA VAL A 62 -2.43 1.08 7.56
C VAL A 62 -1.25 1.95 7.11
N LEU A 63 -1.17 3.20 7.56
CA LEU A 63 -0.17 4.15 7.05
C LEU A 63 1.28 3.74 7.38
N PRO A 64 1.60 3.34 8.63
CA PRO A 64 2.94 2.86 8.96
C PRO A 64 3.34 1.64 8.12
N ALA A 65 2.40 0.71 7.89
CA ALA A 65 2.64 -0.45 7.03
C ALA A 65 2.93 -0.07 5.57
N LEU A 66 2.22 0.92 5.02
CA LEU A 66 2.45 1.42 3.66
C LEU A 66 3.81 2.14 3.55
N GLN A 67 4.21 2.91 4.56
CA GLN A 67 5.51 3.59 4.60
C GLN A 67 6.66 2.60 4.77
N ALA A 68 6.49 1.55 5.57
CA ALA A 68 7.53 0.55 5.83
C ALA A 68 8.01 -0.19 4.57
N ILE A 69 7.15 -0.29 3.55
CA ILE A 69 7.49 -0.89 2.25
C ILE A 69 7.76 0.16 1.17
N ASP A 70 7.86 1.43 1.55
CA ASP A 70 8.06 2.56 0.64
C ASP A 70 6.95 2.66 -0.43
N LEU A 71 5.71 2.26 -0.10
CA LEU A 71 4.58 2.43 -1.01
C LEU A 71 4.11 3.88 -1.07
N ILE A 72 4.23 4.60 0.05
CA ILE A 72 3.92 6.02 0.18
C ILE A 72 5.03 6.73 0.97
N GLY A 73 5.32 7.97 0.60
CA GLY A 73 6.21 8.86 1.36
C GLY A 73 5.46 9.67 2.43
N ASP A 74 6.18 10.50 3.18
CA ASP A 74 5.65 11.25 4.33
C ASP A 74 4.55 12.23 3.95
N GLU A 75 4.69 12.96 2.84
CA GLU A 75 3.66 13.90 2.38
C GLU A 75 2.37 13.16 1.99
N ALA A 76 2.51 12.01 1.33
CA ALA A 76 1.37 11.17 0.98
C ALA A 76 0.72 10.57 2.22
N ALA A 77 1.50 10.12 3.21
CA ALA A 77 1.00 9.61 4.48
C ALA A 77 0.20 10.67 5.26
N ALA A 78 0.71 11.90 5.33
CA ALA A 78 0.03 13.01 5.99
C ALA A 78 -1.35 13.32 5.37
N ILE A 79 -1.46 13.29 4.04
CA ILE A 79 -2.74 13.50 3.33
C ILE A 79 -3.65 12.27 3.51
N MET A 80 -3.09 11.06 3.41
CA MET A 80 -3.85 9.82 3.52
C MET A 80 -4.42 9.59 4.92
N ALA A 81 -3.81 10.14 5.97
CA ALA A 81 -4.39 10.16 7.32
C ALA A 81 -5.78 10.82 7.32
N ALA A 82 -5.89 12.03 6.76
CA ALA A 82 -7.17 12.72 6.66
C ALA A 82 -8.20 11.96 5.80
N VAL A 83 -7.74 11.25 4.77
CA VAL A 83 -8.60 10.41 3.92
C VAL A 83 -9.12 9.18 4.67
N LEU A 84 -8.29 8.55 5.50
CA LEU A 84 -8.70 7.42 6.35
C LEU A 84 -9.68 7.87 7.45
N ASP A 85 -9.41 9.01 8.09
CA ASP A 85 -10.25 9.59 9.14
C ASP A 85 -11.65 9.95 8.63
N ALA A 86 -11.79 10.31 7.35
CA ALA A 86 -13.08 10.56 6.72
C ALA A 86 -13.99 9.31 6.65
N ASN A 87 -13.43 8.11 6.84
CA ASN A 87 -14.13 6.83 6.82
C ASN A 87 -15.03 6.61 5.59
N ASP A 88 -14.60 7.13 4.43
CA ASP A 88 -15.29 6.98 3.15
C ASP A 88 -14.45 6.10 2.20
N HIS A 89 -14.91 4.86 2.01
CA HIS A 89 -14.26 3.89 1.11
C HIS A 89 -14.17 4.37 -0.35
N ARG A 90 -15.11 5.21 -0.83
CA ARG A 90 -15.06 5.76 -2.19
C ARG A 90 -13.94 6.78 -2.30
N LEU A 91 -13.82 7.65 -1.29
CA LEU A 91 -12.75 8.64 -1.20
C LEU A 91 -11.39 7.94 -1.10
N LEU A 92 -11.25 6.95 -0.21
CA LEU A 92 -10.02 6.19 -0.03
C LEU A 92 -9.61 5.46 -1.31
N SER A 93 -10.55 4.75 -1.94
CA SER A 93 -10.30 4.06 -3.21
C SER A 93 -9.85 5.04 -4.30
N ALA A 94 -10.51 6.19 -4.42
CA ALA A 94 -10.14 7.22 -5.38
C ALA A 94 -8.74 7.80 -5.10
N ALA A 95 -8.42 8.09 -3.83
CA ALA A 95 -7.12 8.61 -3.43
C ALA A 95 -5.98 7.64 -3.78
N LEU A 96 -6.14 6.35 -3.44
CA LEU A 96 -5.19 5.30 -3.78
C LEU A 96 -4.98 5.18 -5.30
N GLY A 97 -6.07 5.21 -6.07
CA GLY A 97 -6.00 5.17 -7.54
C GLY A 97 -5.28 6.38 -8.13
N ARG A 98 -5.57 7.59 -7.64
CA ARG A 98 -4.90 8.83 -8.08
C ARG A 98 -3.43 8.87 -7.72
N LEU A 99 -3.07 8.33 -6.56
CA LEU A 99 -1.67 8.20 -6.14
C LEU A 99 -0.92 7.24 -7.07
N ALA A 100 -1.53 6.10 -7.42
CA ALA A 100 -0.96 5.18 -8.41
C ALA A 100 -0.76 5.86 -9.77
N ASP A 101 -1.77 6.60 -10.26
CA ASP A 101 -1.66 7.35 -11.51
C ASP A 101 -0.54 8.41 -11.44
N HIS A 102 -0.31 9.03 -10.28
CA HIS A 102 0.76 10.00 -10.11
C HIS A 102 2.13 9.35 -10.19
N ILE A 103 2.33 8.23 -9.49
CA ILE A 103 3.59 7.47 -9.50
C ILE A 103 3.93 7.00 -10.92
N GLU A 104 2.96 6.51 -11.70
CA GLU A 104 3.20 6.12 -13.09
C GLU A 104 3.61 7.29 -13.99
N ARG A 105 3.14 8.51 -13.70
CA ARG A 105 3.49 9.71 -14.49
C ARG A 105 4.88 10.27 -14.16
N THR A 106 5.40 9.98 -12.98
CA THR A 106 6.67 10.54 -12.49
C THR A 106 7.81 9.53 -12.43
N ALA A 107 7.52 8.26 -12.73
CA ALA A 107 8.48 7.19 -12.94
C ALA A 107 9.26 7.34 -14.26
#